data_AF-A0AA96VSC1-F1
#
_entry.id   AF-A0AA96VSC1-F1
#
_cell.length_a   1.000
_cell.length_b   1.000
_cell.length_c   1.000
_cell.angle_alpha   90.00
_cell.angle_beta   90.00
_cell.angle_gamma   90.00
#
_symmetry.space_group_name_H-M   'P 1'
#
loop_
_entity.id
_entity.type
_entity.pdbx_description
1 polymer ?
#
loop_
_entity_poly.entity_id
_entity_poly.type
_entity_poly.pdbx_seq_one_letter_code
_entity_poly.pdbx_strand_id
1 'polypeptide(L)'
;MALASGPSLATGTTRVVEAAPDVLAEWVRFGGALIVTVWLAGVVIARTSHGSRRQIPQQLGFGLGGAVFLYTTAPASTALAQHLGEAVYGCALAWLAVEVCRSQGVRLRPGFAIWDAEQRRRTWMVTSLSYLICVVSGFLTAQITAGLQALGVGEALVVGLDQRSSIGVVTVADGVLAFVTTVAIEDVVIVAAAVTLLAAARRPAWQVYGVVCLVEIALHVYMGAVALTIALYAAGRVWLYRRYGGVVPLLVGHLLFDLTVLANWTAPASASRLLAGGLAVAAVCGAARLWTPRRGGET
;
A
#
# COMPACT_ATOMS: atom_id res chain seq x y z
N MET A 1 -0.01 22.08 0.48
CA MET A 1 -0.25 20.84 -0.29
C MET A 1 1.09 20.13 -0.47
N ALA A 2 1.66 19.71 0.66
CA ALA A 2 2.87 18.92 0.86
C ALA A 2 2.58 18.12 2.14
N LEU A 3 3.13 16.90 2.28
CA LEU A 3 2.90 15.88 3.33
C LEU A 3 2.11 14.66 2.81
N ALA A 4 2.85 13.77 2.14
CA ALA A 4 2.68 12.32 2.13
C ALA A 4 3.84 11.71 1.31
N SER A 5 5.07 11.79 1.83
CA SER A 5 6.26 11.22 1.19
C SER A 5 6.79 10.07 2.05
N GLY A 6 6.35 8.86 1.72
CA GLY A 6 6.86 7.61 2.29
C GLY A 6 8.23 7.22 1.73
N PRO A 7 8.80 6.09 2.21
CA PRO A 7 10.21 5.72 2.08
C PRO A 7 10.78 5.65 0.65
N SER A 8 9.94 5.53 -0.37
CA SER A 8 10.39 5.20 -1.71
C SER A 8 10.66 6.42 -2.62
N LEU A 9 10.32 7.63 -2.15
CA LEU A 9 10.97 8.84 -2.67
C LEU A 9 12.38 9.01 -2.09
N ALA A 10 12.74 8.39 -0.97
CA ALA A 10 14.08 8.56 -0.38
C ALA A 10 15.19 7.96 -1.26
N THR A 11 14.89 6.94 -2.06
CA THR A 11 15.83 6.32 -3.01
C THR A 11 15.87 6.99 -4.39
N GLY A 12 14.83 7.76 -4.76
CA GLY A 12 14.83 8.62 -5.94
C GLY A 12 15.39 10.01 -5.66
N THR A 13 15.20 10.51 -4.45
CA THR A 13 15.83 11.74 -3.96
C THR A 13 17.24 11.53 -3.47
N THR A 14 17.78 10.33 -3.32
CA THR A 14 19.19 10.15 -2.89
C THR A 14 20.18 10.87 -3.78
N ARG A 15 19.94 11.09 -5.09
CA ARG A 15 20.86 11.95 -5.88
C ARG A 15 20.71 13.46 -5.67
N VAL A 16 19.60 13.92 -5.07
CA VAL A 16 19.35 15.33 -4.69
C VAL A 16 19.56 15.54 -3.17
N VAL A 17 19.48 14.47 -2.39
CA VAL A 17 19.65 14.36 -0.93
C VAL A 17 21.05 13.84 -0.59
N GLU A 18 21.85 13.35 -1.53
CA GLU A 18 23.31 13.15 -1.37
C GLU A 18 24.02 14.49 -1.05
N ALA A 19 23.36 15.63 -1.27
CA ALA A 19 23.80 16.95 -0.81
C ALA A 19 23.22 17.38 0.56
N ALA A 20 22.25 16.65 1.11
CA ALA A 20 21.68 16.91 2.42
C ALA A 20 22.18 15.85 3.42
N PRO A 21 22.75 16.24 4.58
CA PRO A 21 23.21 15.29 5.57
C PRO A 21 22.07 14.33 5.96
N ASP A 22 22.33 13.04 6.16
CA ASP A 22 21.33 12.03 6.61
C ASP A 22 20.45 12.54 7.77
N VAL A 23 21.07 13.36 8.62
CA VAL A 23 20.46 14.12 9.71
C VAL A 23 19.22 14.93 9.24
N LEU A 24 19.27 15.62 8.10
CA LEU A 24 18.13 16.38 7.59
C LEU A 24 16.96 15.46 7.20
N ALA A 25 17.24 14.31 6.59
CA ALA A 25 16.20 13.35 6.22
C ALA A 25 15.53 12.77 7.47
N GLU A 26 16.29 12.51 8.54
CA GLU A 26 15.75 12.12 9.84
C GLU A 26 14.87 13.22 10.45
N TRP A 27 15.32 14.48 10.44
CA TRP A 27 14.53 15.61 10.95
C TRP A 27 13.25 15.86 10.16
N VAL A 28 13.28 15.69 8.84
CA VAL A 28 12.08 15.80 7.99
C VAL A 28 11.10 14.68 8.33
N ARG A 29 11.58 13.44 8.50
CA ARG A 29 10.73 12.32 8.94
C ARG A 29 10.13 12.61 10.31
N PHE A 30 10.93 13.01 11.28
CA PHE A 30 10.49 13.36 12.63
C PHE A 30 9.48 14.52 12.64
N GLY A 31 9.75 15.59 11.87
CA GLY A 31 8.86 16.75 11.77
C GLY A 31 7.52 16.42 11.12
N GLY A 32 7.55 15.72 9.97
CA GLY A 32 6.34 15.26 9.29
C GLY A 32 5.54 14.31 10.18
N ALA A 33 6.24 13.44 10.90
CA ALA A 33 5.67 12.56 11.89
C ALA A 33 4.95 13.37 12.98
N LEU A 34 5.65 14.26 13.69
CA LEU A 34 5.10 15.10 14.74
C LEU A 34 3.84 15.86 14.29
N ILE A 35 3.87 16.45 13.08
CA ILE A 35 2.73 17.14 12.49
C ILE A 35 1.51 16.20 12.36
N VAL A 36 1.72 14.99 11.84
CA VAL A 36 0.68 13.96 11.69
C VAL A 36 0.07 13.59 13.04
N THR A 37 0.88 13.35 14.08
CA THR A 37 0.40 13.03 15.43
C THR A 37 -0.40 14.17 16.04
N VAL A 38 0.12 15.39 15.99
CA VAL A 38 -0.54 16.57 16.55
C VAL A 38 -1.87 16.83 15.82
N TRP A 39 -1.87 16.72 14.50
CA TRP A 39 -3.08 16.90 13.70
C TRP A 39 -4.14 15.83 14.00
N LEU A 40 -3.74 14.56 14.07
CA LEU A 40 -4.61 13.45 14.47
C LEU A 40 -5.27 13.69 15.82
N ALA A 41 -4.45 14.06 16.82
CA ALA A 41 -4.94 14.39 18.15
C ALA A 41 -5.95 15.53 18.09
N GLY A 42 -5.68 16.60 17.32
CA GLY A 42 -6.58 17.72 17.11
C GLY A 42 -7.92 17.32 16.49
N VAL A 43 -7.92 16.53 15.41
CA VAL A 43 -9.14 16.04 14.73
C VAL A 43 -10.01 15.22 15.68
N VAL A 44 -9.40 14.37 16.50
CA VAL A 44 -10.14 13.53 17.46
C VAL A 44 -10.68 14.34 18.62
N ILE A 45 -9.87 15.24 19.20
CA ILE A 45 -10.33 16.15 20.26
C ILE A 45 -11.52 16.98 19.77
N ALA A 46 -11.43 17.55 18.57
CA ALA A 46 -12.51 18.35 17.98
C ALA A 46 -13.82 17.57 17.76
N ARG A 47 -13.74 16.24 17.52
CA ARG A 47 -14.92 15.37 17.35
C ARG A 47 -15.47 14.84 18.67
N THR A 48 -14.60 14.66 19.65
CA THR A 48 -14.97 14.08 20.95
C THR A 48 -15.55 15.11 21.91
N SER A 49 -15.47 16.41 21.61
CA SER A 49 -16.10 17.50 22.39
C SER A 49 -17.63 17.42 22.46
N HIS A 50 -18.28 16.64 21.59
CA HIS A 50 -19.73 16.37 21.63
C HIS A 50 -20.08 15.03 22.32
N GLY A 51 -19.80 14.93 23.63
CA GLY A 51 -20.63 14.20 24.61
C GLY A 51 -20.76 12.66 24.56
N SER A 52 -19.68 11.87 24.54
CA SER A 52 -19.79 10.41 24.69
C SER A 52 -18.72 9.78 25.60
N ARG A 53 -19.15 8.93 26.55
CA ARG A 53 -18.33 8.13 27.50
C ARG A 53 -17.29 7.19 26.86
N ARG A 54 -17.21 7.10 25.52
CA ARG A 54 -16.17 6.36 24.80
C ARG A 54 -14.83 7.12 24.63
N GLN A 55 -14.71 8.30 25.25
CA GLN A 55 -13.56 9.23 25.14
C GLN A 55 -12.22 8.67 25.62
N ILE A 56 -12.19 7.98 26.77
CA ILE A 56 -10.92 7.61 27.44
C ILE A 56 -10.08 6.59 26.65
N PRO A 57 -10.62 5.46 26.15
CA PRO A 57 -9.82 4.51 25.39
C PRO A 57 -9.34 5.06 24.04
N GLN A 58 -10.10 5.98 23.43
CA GLN A 58 -9.68 6.65 22.20
C GLN A 58 -8.49 7.57 22.48
N GLN A 59 -8.59 8.43 23.49
CA GLN A 59 -7.53 9.36 23.87
C GLN A 59 -6.24 8.64 24.32
N LEU A 60 -6.35 7.54 25.07
CA LEU A 60 -5.20 6.71 25.45
C LEU A 60 -4.55 6.04 24.24
N GLY A 61 -5.35 5.56 23.28
CA GLY A 61 -4.85 5.03 22.01
C GLY A 61 -4.06 6.07 21.21
N PHE A 62 -4.46 7.35 21.27
CA PHE A 62 -3.71 8.45 20.63
C PHE A 62 -2.40 8.78 21.35
N GLY A 63 -2.42 8.87 22.68
CA GLY A 63 -1.21 9.13 23.46
C GLY A 63 -0.16 8.04 23.27
N LEU A 64 -0.60 6.78 23.33
CA LEU A 64 0.27 5.62 23.07
C LEU A 64 0.72 5.55 21.61
N GLY A 65 -0.17 5.80 20.66
CA GLY A 65 0.18 5.84 19.23
C GLY A 65 1.21 6.92 18.92
N GLY A 66 1.05 8.13 19.45
CA GLY A 66 2.00 9.23 19.31
C GLY A 66 3.33 8.98 20.01
N ALA A 67 3.33 8.37 21.19
CA ALA A 67 4.56 8.03 21.92
C ALA A 67 5.34 6.90 21.24
N VAL A 68 4.67 5.83 20.80
CA VAL A 68 5.30 4.74 20.03
C VAL A 68 5.85 5.31 18.72
N PHE A 69 5.13 6.21 18.09
CA PHE A 69 5.54 6.84 16.84
C PHE A 69 6.74 7.80 16.97
N LEU A 70 6.81 8.59 18.05
CA LEU A 70 7.99 9.40 18.38
C LEU A 70 9.19 8.51 18.73
N TYR A 71 8.95 7.40 19.42
CA TYR A 71 9.99 6.42 19.73
C TYR A 71 10.53 5.74 18.46
N THR A 72 9.66 5.43 17.51
CA THR A 72 10.06 4.80 16.25
C THR A 72 10.70 5.74 15.23
N THR A 73 10.66 7.06 15.48
CA THR A 73 11.33 8.07 14.66
C THR A 73 12.64 8.56 15.26
N ALA A 74 12.99 8.10 16.47
CA ALA A 74 14.35 8.23 16.98
C ALA A 74 15.30 7.32 16.17
N PRO A 75 16.59 7.67 16.02
CA PRO A 75 17.57 6.84 15.33
C PRO A 75 17.50 5.41 15.85
N ALA A 76 17.09 4.48 14.99
CA ALA A 76 16.81 3.12 15.41
C ALA A 76 18.12 2.42 15.79
N SER A 77 18.15 1.75 16.93
CA SER A 77 19.32 0.97 17.35
C SER A 77 19.53 -0.30 16.52
N THR A 78 18.52 -0.72 15.75
CA THR A 78 18.55 -1.93 14.91
C THR A 78 17.66 -1.78 13.67
N ALA A 79 17.94 -2.54 12.61
CA ALA A 79 17.12 -2.59 11.38
C ALA A 79 15.68 -3.05 11.66
N LEU A 80 15.49 -4.03 12.55
CA LEU A 80 14.15 -4.50 12.93
C LEU A 80 13.32 -3.39 13.60
N ALA A 81 13.94 -2.59 14.47
CA ALA A 81 13.27 -1.46 15.11
C ALA A 81 12.88 -0.38 14.09
N GLN A 82 13.72 -0.16 13.07
CA GLN A 82 13.39 0.74 11.96
C GLN A 82 12.15 0.24 11.19
N HIS A 83 12.14 -1.01 10.73
CA HIS A 83 11.03 -1.59 9.96
C HIS A 83 9.74 -1.66 10.77
N LEU A 84 9.82 -1.98 12.06
CA LEU A 84 8.68 -1.93 12.96
C LEU A 84 8.14 -0.51 13.07
N GLY A 85 9.03 0.48 13.15
CA GLY A 85 8.68 1.88 13.17
C GLY A 85 7.96 2.35 11.91
N GLU A 86 8.48 1.95 10.75
CA GLU A 86 7.85 2.21 9.46
C GLU A 86 6.46 1.55 9.36
N ALA A 87 6.31 0.32 9.87
CA ALA A 87 5.02 -0.38 9.90
C ALA A 87 3.99 0.32 10.79
N VAL A 88 4.41 0.77 11.98
CA VAL A 88 3.55 1.57 12.87
C VAL A 88 3.18 2.89 12.21
N TYR A 89 4.15 3.56 11.57
CA TYR A 89 3.93 4.81 10.83
C TYR A 89 2.92 4.63 9.69
N GLY A 90 3.08 3.61 8.85
CA GLY A 90 2.17 3.29 7.76
C GLY A 90 0.75 3.00 8.26
N CYS A 91 0.62 2.19 9.32
CA CYS A 91 -0.66 1.92 9.96
C CYS A 91 -1.32 3.19 10.54
N ALA A 92 -0.54 4.08 11.16
CA ALA A 92 -1.03 5.34 11.69
C ALA A 92 -1.53 6.28 10.57
N LEU A 93 -0.81 6.36 9.45
CA LEU A 93 -1.25 7.11 8.26
C LEU A 93 -2.53 6.52 7.65
N ALA A 94 -2.61 5.18 7.54
CA ALA A 94 -3.81 4.50 7.06
C ALA A 94 -5.02 4.82 7.94
N TRP A 95 -4.85 4.78 9.26
CA TRP A 95 -5.90 5.18 10.19
C TRP A 95 -6.27 6.66 10.05
N LEU A 96 -5.29 7.55 9.93
CA LEU A 96 -5.53 8.97 9.68
C LEU A 96 -6.34 9.19 8.40
N ALA A 97 -5.98 8.52 7.31
CA ALA A 97 -6.70 8.62 6.04
C ALA A 97 -8.17 8.16 6.17
N VAL A 98 -8.42 7.11 6.97
CA VAL A 98 -9.79 6.68 7.33
C VAL A 98 -10.53 7.78 8.10
N GLU A 99 -9.89 8.42 9.09
CA GLU A 99 -10.51 9.50 9.86
C GLU A 99 -10.78 10.75 9.03
N VAL A 100 -9.86 11.10 8.11
CA VAL A 100 -10.07 12.19 7.15
C VAL A 100 -11.28 11.91 6.28
N CYS A 101 -11.40 10.70 5.72
CA CYS A 101 -12.59 10.30 4.98
C CYS A 101 -13.86 10.49 5.83
N ARG A 102 -13.85 9.98 7.07
CA ARG A 102 -14.97 10.13 8.00
C ARG A 102 -15.29 11.59 8.29
N SER A 103 -14.29 12.47 8.40
CA SER A 103 -14.46 13.91 8.63
C SER A 103 -15.19 14.61 7.49
N GLN A 104 -14.99 14.11 6.27
CA GLN A 104 -15.65 14.60 5.05
C GLN A 104 -17.01 13.92 4.81
N GLY A 105 -17.57 13.22 5.80
CA GLY A 105 -18.86 12.53 5.69
C GLY A 105 -18.83 11.28 4.81
N VAL A 106 -17.66 10.82 4.37
CA VAL A 106 -17.50 9.63 3.54
C VAL A 106 -16.89 8.48 4.34
N ARG A 107 -17.28 7.24 4.03
CA ARG A 107 -16.81 6.05 4.75
C ARG A 107 -16.08 5.12 3.80
N LEU A 108 -14.84 4.79 4.14
CA LEU A 108 -14.14 3.67 3.51
C LEU A 108 -14.86 2.37 3.89
N ARG A 109 -15.30 1.61 2.88
CA ARG A 109 -15.94 0.33 3.12
C ARG A 109 -14.84 -0.73 3.28
N PRO A 110 -14.78 -1.46 4.41
CA PRO A 110 -13.78 -2.50 4.60
C PRO A 110 -13.93 -3.63 3.57
N GLY A 111 -15.17 -3.98 3.20
CA GLY A 111 -15.45 -5.02 2.20
C GLY A 111 -15.64 -6.43 2.76
N PHE A 112 -15.38 -6.65 4.06
CA PHE A 112 -15.45 -7.97 4.72
C PHE A 112 -16.72 -8.28 5.50
N ALA A 113 -17.82 -7.59 5.22
CA ALA A 113 -19.06 -7.90 5.92
C ALA A 113 -19.66 -9.23 5.41
N ILE A 114 -19.04 -10.38 5.69
CA ILE A 114 -19.40 -11.69 5.12
C ILE A 114 -20.67 -12.19 5.80
N TRP A 115 -21.83 -11.71 5.34
CA TRP A 115 -23.13 -12.11 5.85
C TRP A 115 -23.75 -13.25 5.06
N ASP A 116 -23.36 -13.43 3.79
CA ASP A 116 -23.86 -14.50 2.93
C ASP A 116 -22.79 -15.09 2.01
N ALA A 117 -23.15 -16.19 1.33
CA ALA A 117 -22.28 -16.92 0.41
C ALA A 117 -21.91 -16.10 -0.84
N GLU A 118 -22.81 -15.23 -1.31
CA GLU A 118 -22.56 -14.38 -2.48
C GLU A 118 -21.49 -13.33 -2.17
N GLN A 119 -21.56 -12.70 -1.01
CA GLN A 119 -20.59 -11.72 -0.56
C GLN A 119 -19.23 -12.37 -0.30
N ARG A 120 -19.20 -13.59 0.23
CA ARG A 120 -17.95 -14.38 0.34
C ARG A 120 -17.35 -14.63 -1.04
N ARG A 121 -18.15 -15.05 -2.01
CA ARG A 121 -17.72 -15.28 -3.40
C ARG A 121 -17.19 -13.99 -4.04
N ARG A 122 -17.91 -12.88 -3.87
CA ARG A 122 -17.49 -11.55 -4.36
C ARG A 122 -16.18 -11.10 -3.73
N THR A 123 -16.03 -11.28 -2.42
CA THR A 123 -14.79 -10.94 -1.70
C THR A 123 -13.62 -11.76 -2.24
N TRP A 124 -13.78 -13.08 -2.34
CA TRP A 124 -12.77 -13.98 -2.89
C TRP A 124 -12.37 -13.61 -4.32
N MET A 125 -13.35 -13.29 -5.16
CA MET A 125 -13.14 -12.85 -6.53
C MET A 125 -12.35 -11.53 -6.59
N VAL A 126 -12.69 -10.52 -5.79
CA VAL A 126 -11.95 -9.25 -5.76
C VAL A 126 -10.52 -9.43 -5.25
N THR A 127 -10.32 -10.22 -4.20
CA THR A 127 -8.99 -10.58 -3.71
C THR A 127 -8.17 -11.29 -4.78
N SER A 128 -8.78 -12.23 -5.49
CA SER A 128 -8.14 -12.96 -6.59
C SER A 128 -7.74 -12.04 -7.74
N LEU A 129 -8.64 -11.14 -8.18
CA LEU A 129 -8.32 -10.16 -9.22
C LEU A 129 -7.21 -9.21 -8.77
N SER A 130 -7.23 -8.76 -7.52
CA SER A 130 -6.19 -7.89 -6.97
C SER A 130 -4.82 -8.57 -7.03
N TYR A 131 -4.74 -9.82 -6.55
CA TYR A 131 -3.52 -10.63 -6.65
C TYR A 131 -3.06 -10.80 -8.11
N LEU A 132 -3.97 -11.15 -9.04
CA LEU A 132 -3.61 -11.32 -10.46
C LEU A 132 -3.11 -10.03 -11.11
N ILE A 133 -3.68 -8.88 -10.76
CA ILE A 133 -3.19 -7.58 -11.24
C ILE A 133 -1.75 -7.33 -10.77
N CYS A 134 -1.43 -7.68 -9.52
CA CYS A 134 -0.07 -7.58 -8.99
C CYS A 134 0.88 -8.51 -9.76
N VAL A 135 0.50 -9.79 -9.94
CA VAL A 135 1.29 -10.77 -10.68
C VAL A 135 1.56 -10.34 -12.12
N VAL A 136 0.52 -9.92 -12.85
CA VAL A 136 0.66 -9.47 -14.25
C VAL A 136 1.56 -8.24 -14.33
N SER A 137 1.39 -7.28 -13.42
CA SER A 137 2.21 -6.06 -13.41
C SER A 137 3.67 -6.38 -13.09
N GLY A 138 3.93 -7.21 -12.08
CA GLY A 138 5.28 -7.68 -11.75
C GLY A 138 5.94 -8.46 -12.89
N PHE A 139 5.18 -9.33 -13.58
CA PHE A 139 5.66 -10.03 -14.77
C PHE A 139 6.04 -9.05 -15.89
N LEU A 140 5.18 -8.07 -16.20
CA LEU A 140 5.45 -7.06 -17.21
C LEU A 140 6.69 -6.23 -16.87
N THR A 141 6.84 -5.82 -15.61
CA THR A 141 8.06 -5.15 -15.13
C THR A 141 9.29 -6.00 -15.41
N ALA A 142 9.27 -7.29 -15.05
CA ALA A 142 10.39 -8.20 -15.30
C ALA A 142 10.71 -8.36 -16.79
N GLN A 143 9.69 -8.49 -17.65
CA GLN A 143 9.88 -8.61 -19.11
C GLN A 143 10.46 -7.34 -19.72
N ILE A 144 9.98 -6.17 -19.32
CA ILE A 144 10.48 -4.89 -19.82
C ILE A 144 11.93 -4.68 -19.35
N THR A 145 12.23 -4.96 -18.08
CA THR A 145 13.60 -4.91 -17.56
C THR A 145 14.54 -5.82 -18.37
N ALA A 146 14.15 -7.07 -18.60
CA ALA A 146 14.95 -8.02 -19.39
C ALA A 146 15.14 -7.54 -20.85
N GLY A 147 14.10 -6.98 -21.46
CA GLY A 147 14.17 -6.39 -22.80
C GLY A 147 15.12 -5.20 -22.87
N LEU A 148 15.06 -4.27 -21.91
CA LEU A 148 15.96 -3.10 -21.84
C LEU A 148 17.42 -3.52 -21.62
N GLN A 149 17.65 -4.54 -20.79
CA GLN A 149 18.98 -5.14 -20.60
C GLN A 149 19.50 -5.78 -21.88
N ALA A 150 18.67 -6.56 -22.59
CA ALA A 150 19.03 -7.19 -23.86
C ALA A 150 19.35 -6.16 -24.96
N LEU A 151 18.73 -4.97 -24.91
CA LEU A 151 19.01 -3.85 -25.80
C LEU A 151 20.24 -3.01 -25.40
N GLY A 152 20.91 -3.34 -24.29
CA GLY A 152 22.09 -2.60 -23.80
C GLY A 152 21.78 -1.21 -23.23
N VAL A 153 20.50 -0.86 -23.04
CA VAL A 153 20.05 0.43 -22.46
C VAL A 153 19.61 0.28 -20.99
N GLY A 154 19.79 -0.91 -20.41
CA GLY A 154 19.39 -1.23 -19.05
C GLY A 154 19.97 -0.28 -18.01
N GLU A 155 21.28 0.02 -18.05
CA GLU A 155 21.93 0.87 -17.06
C GLU A 155 21.47 2.34 -17.12
N ALA A 156 21.02 2.82 -18.28
CA ALA A 156 20.55 4.19 -18.46
C ALA A 156 19.09 4.38 -18.00
N LEU A 157 18.27 3.34 -18.14
CA LEU A 157 16.81 3.43 -17.95
C LEU A 157 16.30 2.65 -16.74
N VAL A 158 17.04 1.65 -16.27
CA VAL A 158 16.76 0.96 -15.01
C VAL A 158 17.74 1.52 -13.99
N VAL A 159 17.24 2.49 -13.23
CA VAL A 159 17.99 3.05 -12.10
C VAL A 159 17.69 2.15 -10.91
N GLY A 160 18.68 1.97 -10.02
CA GLY A 160 18.45 1.36 -8.72
C GLY A 160 19.08 0.00 -8.51
N LEU A 161 19.21 -0.34 -7.23
CA LEU A 161 19.54 -1.68 -6.78
C LEU A 161 18.34 -2.61 -6.98
N ASP A 162 18.51 -3.92 -6.79
CA ASP A 162 17.37 -4.83 -6.76
C ASP A 162 16.31 -4.36 -5.73
N GLN A 163 15.05 -4.72 -5.95
CA GLN A 163 13.94 -4.21 -5.13
C GLN A 163 14.16 -4.51 -3.64
N ARG A 164 14.71 -5.67 -3.28
CA ARG A 164 14.93 -6.11 -1.89
C ARG A 164 15.91 -5.19 -1.17
N SER A 165 17.04 -4.86 -1.80
CA SER A 165 18.02 -3.94 -1.23
C SER A 165 17.50 -2.50 -1.15
N SER A 166 16.70 -2.07 -2.14
CA SER A 166 16.07 -0.73 -2.15
C SER A 166 15.11 -0.52 -0.97
N ILE A 167 14.43 -1.57 -0.52
CA ILE A 167 13.55 -1.54 0.66
C ILE A 167 14.26 -1.99 1.95
N GLY A 168 15.57 -2.23 1.92
CA GLY A 168 16.35 -2.59 3.10
C GLY A 168 15.96 -3.93 3.75
N VAL A 169 15.43 -4.87 2.96
CA VAL A 169 14.97 -6.17 3.48
C VAL A 169 16.13 -7.17 3.56
N VAL A 170 16.63 -7.38 4.78
CA VAL A 170 17.71 -8.33 5.06
C VAL A 170 17.14 -9.67 5.49
N THR A 171 16.15 -9.65 6.39
CA THR A 171 15.52 -10.84 6.98
C THR A 171 14.06 -10.99 6.56
N VAL A 172 13.46 -12.16 6.83
CA VAL A 172 12.02 -12.42 6.62
C VAL A 172 11.16 -11.46 7.44
N ALA A 173 11.56 -11.19 8.68
CA ALA A 173 10.82 -10.29 9.57
C ALA A 173 10.80 -8.86 9.02
N ASP A 174 11.94 -8.38 8.51
CA ASP A 174 12.05 -7.08 7.84
C ASP A 174 11.08 -7.01 6.65
N GLY A 175 11.06 -8.06 5.81
CA GLY A 175 10.17 -8.15 4.65
C GLY A 175 8.70 -8.06 5.04
N VAL A 176 8.26 -8.81 6.05
CA VAL A 176 6.88 -8.79 6.53
C VAL A 176 6.48 -7.40 7.04
N LEU A 177 7.33 -6.74 7.83
CA LEU A 177 7.04 -5.41 8.37
C LEU A 177 7.04 -4.34 7.27
N ALA A 178 7.99 -4.40 6.33
CA ALA A 178 8.01 -3.53 5.16
C ALA A 178 6.70 -3.66 4.37
N PHE A 179 6.23 -4.88 4.10
CA PHE A 179 4.99 -5.10 3.36
C PHE A 179 3.74 -4.64 4.10
N VAL A 180 3.70 -4.76 5.43
CA VAL A 180 2.60 -4.17 6.23
C VAL A 180 2.54 -2.66 6.00
N THR A 181 3.69 -1.99 6.00
CA THR A 181 3.79 -0.56 5.67
C THR A 181 3.29 -0.27 4.27
N THR A 182 3.77 -1.04 3.28
CA THR A 182 3.43 -0.91 1.87
C THR A 182 1.93 -1.00 1.66
N VAL A 183 1.28 -2.08 2.11
CA VAL A 183 -0.16 -2.26 1.90
C VAL A 183 -1.01 -1.25 2.68
N ALA A 184 -0.54 -0.80 3.85
CA ALA A 184 -1.22 0.26 4.61
C ALA A 184 -1.21 1.59 3.84
N ILE A 185 -0.05 2.00 3.33
CA ILE A 185 0.09 3.27 2.59
C ILE A 185 -0.57 3.15 1.22
N GLU A 186 -0.20 2.16 0.42
CA GLU A 186 -0.67 2.05 -0.95
C GLU A 186 -2.18 1.75 -1.03
N ASP A 187 -2.67 0.72 -0.35
CA ASP A 187 -4.08 0.32 -0.52
C ASP A 187 -5.04 1.22 0.27
N VAL A 188 -4.67 1.65 1.48
CA VAL A 188 -5.58 2.45 2.32
C VAL A 188 -5.45 3.94 2.03
N VAL A 189 -4.25 4.49 2.02
CA VAL A 189 -4.04 5.94 1.85
C VAL A 189 -4.14 6.33 0.38
N ILE A 190 -3.35 5.71 -0.49
CA ILE A 190 -3.22 6.13 -1.88
C ILE A 190 -4.43 5.67 -2.70
N VAL A 191 -4.82 4.40 -2.63
CA VAL A 191 -5.97 3.89 -3.39
C VAL A 191 -7.28 4.26 -2.69
N ALA A 192 -7.59 3.67 -1.54
CA ALA A 192 -8.94 3.76 -1.00
C ALA A 192 -9.33 5.18 -0.57
N ALA A 193 -8.48 5.88 0.19
CA ALA A 193 -8.77 7.22 0.68
C ALA A 193 -8.75 8.25 -0.45
N ALA A 194 -7.71 8.29 -1.31
CA ALA A 194 -7.67 9.27 -2.39
C ALA A 194 -8.82 9.08 -3.38
N VAL A 195 -9.13 7.84 -3.79
CA VAL A 195 -10.28 7.56 -4.65
C VAL A 195 -11.59 8.01 -4.00
N THR A 196 -11.80 7.70 -2.72
CA THR A 196 -13.02 8.08 -1.99
C THR A 196 -13.18 9.59 -1.89
N LEU A 197 -12.11 10.31 -1.51
CA LEU A 197 -12.12 11.76 -1.35
C LEU A 197 -12.29 12.48 -2.69
N LEU A 198 -11.57 12.05 -3.73
CA LEU A 198 -11.70 12.63 -5.07
C LEU A 198 -13.09 12.36 -5.66
N ALA A 199 -13.65 11.17 -5.43
CA ALA A 199 -15.03 10.87 -5.83
C ALA A 199 -16.06 11.72 -5.06
N ALA A 200 -15.85 11.92 -3.75
CA ALA A 200 -16.68 12.81 -2.93
C ALA A 200 -16.61 14.27 -3.42
N ALA A 201 -15.42 14.70 -3.86
CA ALA A 201 -15.20 15.98 -4.51
C ALA A 201 -15.68 16.04 -5.98
N ARG A 202 -16.41 15.01 -6.45
CA ARG A 202 -16.97 14.90 -7.81
C ARG A 202 -15.92 15.05 -8.92
N ARG A 203 -14.68 14.60 -8.69
CA ARG A 203 -13.64 14.60 -9.72
C ARG A 203 -13.94 13.52 -10.77
N PRO A 204 -13.73 13.82 -12.08
CA PRO A 204 -13.93 12.84 -13.14
C PRO A 204 -12.97 11.66 -13.00
N ALA A 205 -13.38 10.52 -13.54
CA ALA A 205 -12.66 9.25 -13.45
C ALA A 205 -11.17 9.38 -13.80
N TRP A 206 -10.85 10.02 -14.93
CA TRP A 206 -9.47 10.16 -15.40
C TRP A 206 -8.56 10.92 -14.43
N GLN A 207 -9.10 11.89 -13.66
CA GLN A 207 -8.32 12.59 -12.63
C GLN A 207 -8.02 11.67 -11.45
N VAL A 208 -8.97 10.82 -11.06
CA VAL A 208 -8.77 9.85 -9.99
C VAL A 208 -7.69 8.84 -10.36
N TYR A 209 -7.77 8.25 -11.55
CA TYR A 209 -6.75 7.35 -12.06
C TYR A 209 -5.40 8.05 -12.19
N GLY A 210 -5.37 9.23 -12.81
CA GLY A 210 -4.14 9.99 -13.02
C GLY A 210 -3.41 10.31 -11.71
N VAL A 211 -4.12 10.82 -10.69
CA VAL A 211 -3.50 11.15 -9.40
C VAL A 211 -2.92 9.91 -8.74
N VAL A 212 -3.70 8.82 -8.65
CA VAL A 212 -3.23 7.59 -8.00
C VAL A 212 -2.05 6.98 -8.75
N CYS A 213 -2.12 6.86 -10.08
CA CYS A 213 -1.02 6.33 -10.88
C CYS A 213 0.24 7.20 -10.78
N LEU A 214 0.12 8.53 -10.81
CA LEU A 214 1.28 9.42 -10.68
C LEU A 214 1.96 9.30 -9.32
N VAL A 215 1.19 9.22 -8.23
CA VAL A 215 1.74 9.00 -6.89
C VAL A 215 2.45 7.65 -6.81
N GLU A 216 1.84 6.58 -7.32
CA GLU A 216 2.43 5.23 -7.32
C GLU A 216 3.71 5.15 -8.16
N ILE A 217 3.74 5.76 -9.35
CA ILE A 217 4.95 5.86 -10.17
C ILE A 217 6.04 6.65 -9.44
N ALA A 218 5.68 7.77 -8.79
CA ALA A 218 6.63 8.58 -8.04
C ALA A 218 7.25 7.80 -6.88
N LEU A 219 6.47 6.95 -6.20
CA LEU A 219 6.96 6.02 -5.19
C LEU A 219 7.89 4.95 -5.79
N HIS A 220 7.79 4.65 -7.08
CA HIS A 220 8.61 3.61 -7.72
C HIS A 220 9.69 4.18 -8.63
N VAL A 221 9.92 5.50 -8.63
CA VAL A 221 10.87 6.16 -9.54
C VAL A 221 12.31 5.64 -9.36
N TYR A 222 12.61 5.08 -8.18
CA TYR A 222 13.88 4.42 -7.90
C TYR A 222 14.15 3.21 -8.80
N MET A 223 13.15 2.68 -9.52
CA MET A 223 13.28 1.64 -10.54
C MET A 223 13.60 2.20 -11.93
N GLY A 224 13.63 3.52 -12.11
CA GLY A 224 13.81 4.17 -13.42
C GLY A 224 12.57 4.11 -14.31
N ALA A 225 12.76 3.97 -15.63
CA ALA A 225 11.70 3.98 -16.63
C ALA A 225 10.70 2.82 -16.48
N VAL A 226 11.11 1.69 -15.89
CA VAL A 226 10.21 0.57 -15.63
C VAL A 226 9.17 0.90 -14.55
N ALA A 227 9.34 1.96 -13.76
CA ALA A 227 8.32 2.46 -12.86
C ALA A 227 6.99 2.79 -13.57
N LEU A 228 7.01 3.05 -14.88
CA LEU A 228 5.79 3.30 -15.65
C LEU A 228 4.85 2.09 -15.71
N THR A 229 5.36 0.87 -15.53
CA THR A 229 4.51 -0.34 -15.48
C THR A 229 3.62 -0.37 -14.24
N ILE A 230 4.03 0.32 -13.16
CA ILE A 230 3.27 0.48 -11.92
C ILE A 230 1.94 1.21 -12.17
N ALA A 231 1.84 2.00 -13.25
CA ALA A 231 0.58 2.62 -13.65
C ALA A 231 -0.53 1.59 -13.90
N LEU A 232 -0.20 0.43 -14.49
CA LEU A 232 -1.18 -0.63 -14.76
C LEU A 232 -1.69 -1.24 -13.44
N TYR A 233 -0.77 -1.51 -12.53
CA TYR A 233 -1.05 -2.00 -11.18
C TYR A 233 -1.96 -1.02 -10.41
N ALA A 234 -1.57 0.25 -10.35
CA ALA A 234 -2.33 1.32 -9.70
C ALA A 234 -3.73 1.47 -10.30
N ALA A 235 -3.84 1.52 -11.63
CA ALA A 235 -5.11 1.62 -12.33
C ALA A 235 -6.00 0.39 -12.07
N GLY A 236 -5.45 -0.82 -12.08
CA GLY A 236 -6.18 -2.04 -11.77
C GLY A 236 -6.82 -2.01 -10.38
N ARG A 237 -6.06 -1.59 -9.36
CA ARG A 237 -6.58 -1.44 -7.99
C ARG A 237 -7.63 -0.34 -7.86
N VAL A 238 -7.43 0.82 -8.51
CA VAL A 238 -8.44 1.89 -8.56
C VAL A 238 -9.72 1.38 -9.22
N TRP A 239 -9.62 0.64 -10.32
CA TRP A 239 -10.78 0.05 -11.00
C TRP A 239 -11.53 -0.92 -10.07
N LEU A 240 -10.84 -1.85 -9.43
CA LEU A 240 -11.45 -2.78 -8.47
C LEU A 240 -12.10 -2.03 -7.30
N TYR A 241 -11.42 -1.05 -6.73
CA TYR A 241 -11.96 -0.27 -5.62
C TYR A 241 -13.22 0.50 -6.01
N ARG A 242 -13.22 1.19 -7.15
CA ARG A 242 -14.40 1.93 -7.63
C ARG A 242 -15.56 1.01 -7.98
N ARG A 243 -15.28 -0.19 -8.50
CA ARG A 243 -16.31 -1.15 -8.91
C ARG A 243 -16.91 -1.92 -7.72
N TYR A 244 -16.11 -2.26 -6.73
CA TYR A 244 -16.51 -3.18 -5.65
C TYR A 244 -16.51 -2.55 -4.25
N GLY A 245 -15.79 -1.44 -4.05
CA GLY A 245 -15.83 -0.59 -2.85
C GLY A 245 -15.08 -1.12 -1.62
N GLY A 246 -14.64 -2.37 -1.60
CA GLY A 246 -13.96 -2.97 -0.44
C GLY A 246 -12.45 -2.78 -0.48
N VAL A 247 -11.86 -2.15 0.54
CA VAL A 247 -10.39 -1.98 0.64
C VAL A 247 -9.69 -3.26 1.05
N VAL A 248 -10.26 -4.03 1.98
CA VAL A 248 -9.52 -5.17 2.56
C VAL A 248 -9.30 -6.31 1.57
N PRO A 249 -10.25 -6.66 0.67
CA PRO A 249 -9.96 -7.61 -0.40
C PRO A 249 -8.75 -7.22 -1.27
N LEU A 250 -8.53 -5.92 -1.50
CA LEU A 250 -7.37 -5.41 -2.24
C LEU A 250 -6.08 -5.61 -1.45
N LEU A 251 -6.08 -5.17 -0.19
CA LEU A 251 -4.97 -5.29 0.75
C LEU A 251 -4.52 -6.74 0.89
N VAL A 252 -5.45 -7.69 1.04
CA VAL A 252 -5.12 -9.11 1.14
C VAL A 252 -4.53 -9.64 -0.17
N GLY A 253 -5.10 -9.28 -1.32
CA GLY A 253 -4.59 -9.73 -2.61
C GLY A 253 -3.18 -9.20 -2.90
N HIS A 254 -2.92 -7.95 -2.54
CA HIS A 254 -1.61 -7.31 -2.66
C HIS A 254 -0.60 -7.90 -1.67
N LEU A 255 -0.95 -8.03 -0.39
CA LEU A 255 -0.09 -8.67 0.61
C LEU A 255 0.28 -10.10 0.24
N LEU A 256 -0.67 -10.88 -0.31
CA LEU A 256 -0.38 -12.23 -0.79
C LEU A 256 0.66 -12.22 -1.92
N PHE A 257 0.60 -11.25 -2.82
CA PHE A 257 1.62 -11.08 -3.85
C PHE A 257 2.99 -10.75 -3.22
N ASP A 258 3.04 -9.80 -2.30
CA ASP A 258 4.30 -9.45 -1.62
C ASP A 258 4.91 -10.65 -0.88
N LEU A 259 4.08 -11.46 -0.23
CA LEU A 259 4.53 -12.70 0.41
C LEU A 259 5.10 -13.72 -0.60
N THR A 260 4.60 -13.77 -1.84
CA THR A 260 5.23 -14.58 -2.89
C THR A 260 6.57 -14.03 -3.33
N VAL A 261 6.72 -12.70 -3.38
CA VAL A 261 7.99 -12.04 -3.68
C VAL A 261 9.02 -12.34 -2.58
N LEU A 262 8.64 -12.22 -1.31
CA LEU A 262 9.51 -12.56 -0.19
C LEU A 262 9.88 -14.04 -0.16
N ALA A 263 8.93 -14.94 -0.43
CA ALA A 263 9.23 -16.36 -0.56
C ALA A 263 10.25 -16.61 -1.68
N ASN A 264 10.20 -15.87 -2.79
CA ASN A 264 11.19 -15.96 -3.85
C ASN A 264 12.58 -15.44 -3.43
N TRP A 265 12.66 -14.56 -2.44
CA TRP A 265 13.92 -14.06 -1.90
C TRP A 265 14.55 -14.96 -0.83
N THR A 266 13.74 -15.74 -0.11
CA THR A 266 14.21 -16.44 1.11
C THR A 266 14.05 -17.95 1.08
N ALA A 267 13.19 -18.50 0.21
CA ALA A 267 12.95 -19.93 0.12
C ALA A 267 13.64 -20.56 -1.10
N PRO A 268 13.86 -21.90 -1.10
CA PRO A 268 14.32 -22.60 -2.29
C PRO A 268 13.40 -22.35 -3.49
N ALA A 269 13.98 -22.23 -4.69
CA ALA A 269 13.25 -21.87 -5.90
C ALA A 269 12.09 -22.82 -6.23
N SER A 270 12.17 -24.10 -5.86
CA SER A 270 11.06 -25.05 -6.03
C SER A 270 9.88 -24.71 -5.13
N ALA A 271 10.13 -24.39 -3.85
CA ALA A 271 9.10 -24.03 -2.89
C ALA A 271 8.42 -22.70 -3.25
N SER A 272 9.19 -21.69 -3.66
CA SER A 272 8.65 -20.39 -4.09
C SER A 272 7.78 -20.52 -5.35
N ARG A 273 8.22 -21.31 -6.35
CA ARG A 273 7.43 -21.59 -7.57
C ARG A 273 6.15 -22.36 -7.26
N LEU A 274 6.19 -23.35 -6.36
CA LEU A 274 5.00 -24.10 -5.95
C LEU A 274 3.99 -23.18 -5.24
N LEU A 275 4.45 -22.31 -4.34
CA LEU A 275 3.60 -21.33 -3.67
C LEU A 275 2.98 -20.34 -4.67
N ALA A 276 3.79 -19.73 -5.52
CA ALA A 276 3.33 -18.76 -6.52
C ALA A 276 2.35 -19.40 -7.52
N GLY A 277 2.65 -20.62 -7.99
CA GLY A 277 1.78 -21.40 -8.87
C GLY A 277 0.46 -21.76 -8.20
N GLY A 278 0.48 -22.22 -6.95
CA GLY A 278 -0.72 -22.55 -6.18
C GLY A 278 -1.62 -21.35 -5.95
N LEU A 279 -1.05 -20.20 -5.57
CA LEU A 279 -1.80 -18.96 -5.40
C LEU A 279 -2.33 -18.41 -6.73
N ALA A 280 -1.56 -18.49 -7.81
CA ALA A 280 -2.02 -18.11 -9.14
C ALA A 280 -3.21 -18.97 -9.60
N VAL A 281 -3.14 -20.29 -9.42
CA VAL A 281 -4.27 -21.19 -9.74
C VAL A 281 -5.49 -20.86 -8.88
N ALA A 282 -5.31 -20.66 -7.56
CA ALA A 282 -6.40 -20.28 -6.68
C ALA A 282 -7.05 -18.96 -7.09
N ALA A 283 -6.25 -17.97 -7.48
CA ALA A 283 -6.72 -16.68 -7.95
C ALA A 283 -7.43 -16.77 -9.32
N VAL A 284 -6.90 -17.55 -10.27
CA VAL A 284 -7.58 -17.81 -11.55
C VAL A 284 -8.91 -18.49 -11.32
N CYS A 285 -8.97 -19.51 -10.47
CA CYS A 285 -10.22 -20.18 -10.09
C CYS A 285 -11.20 -19.22 -9.40
N GLY A 286 -10.70 -18.30 -8.56
CA GLY A 286 -11.51 -17.25 -7.94
C GLY A 286 -12.06 -16.24 -8.94
N ALA A 287 -11.26 -15.81 -9.91
CA ALA A 287 -11.64 -14.87 -10.97
C ALA A 287 -12.57 -15.52 -12.01
N ALA A 288 -12.34 -16.78 -12.37
CA ALA A 288 -13.17 -17.52 -13.33
C ALA A 288 -14.64 -17.64 -12.88
N ARG A 289 -14.90 -17.54 -11.57
CA ARG A 289 -16.27 -17.47 -11.04
C ARG A 289 -17.03 -16.22 -11.49
N LEU A 290 -16.41 -15.21 -12.11
CA LEU A 290 -17.11 -14.12 -12.82
C LEU A 290 -17.99 -14.64 -13.98
N TRP A 291 -17.58 -15.75 -14.59
CA TRP A 291 -18.11 -16.23 -15.86
C TRP A 291 -19.11 -17.37 -15.72
N THR A 292 -19.22 -17.97 -14.54
CA THR A 292 -20.24 -19.00 -14.28
C THR A 292 -21.60 -18.32 -14.15
N PRO A 293 -22.53 -18.50 -15.12
CA PRO A 293 -23.85 -17.87 -15.06
C PRO A 293 -24.54 -18.29 -13.77
N ARG A 294 -25.23 -17.35 -13.10
CA ARG A 294 -26.21 -17.74 -12.07
C ARG A 294 -27.19 -18.67 -12.78
N ARG A 295 -27.26 -19.94 -12.35
CA ARG A 295 -28.38 -20.80 -12.74
C ARG A 295 -29.62 -20.13 -12.15
N GLY A 296 -30.31 -19.35 -12.98
CA GLY A 296 -31.60 -18.80 -12.64
C GLY A 296 -32.57 -19.96 -12.49
N GLY A 297 -32.98 -20.22 -11.26
CA GLY A 297 -33.81 -21.36 -10.95
C GLY A 297 -33.87 -21.54 -9.45
N GLU A 298 -34.73 -20.73 -8.83
CA GLU A 298 -35.49 -20.97 -7.59
C GLU A 298 -36.07 -19.62 -7.16
N THR A 299 -37.17 -19.25 -7.83
CA THR A 299 -38.19 -18.31 -7.35
C THR A 299 -39.36 -19.12 -6.83
#